data_AF-A0A8C3Y7Y2-F1
#
_entry.id   AF-A0A8C3Y7Y2-F1
#
_cell.length_a   1.000
_cell.length_b   1.000
_cell.length_c   1.000
_cell.angle_alpha   90.00
_cell.angle_beta   90.00
_cell.angle_gamma   90.00
#
_symmetry.space_group_name_H-M   'P 1'
#
loop_
_entity.id
_entity.type
_entity.pdbx_description
1 polymer ?
#
loop_
_entity_poly.entity_id
_entity_poly.type
_entity_poly.pdbx_seq_one_letter_code
_entity_poly.pdbx_strand_id
1 'polypeptide(L)'
;MRVGAVTKGSGGGDGCQGRAGGLWGSATAAGQRQQQPGRRGPRRAMAQQQMSSSQKALMLELKSLQEEPVEGFRITLVDESDLYNWEVAIFGPPNTLYEGGYFKAHIKFPIDYPYSPPTFRFLTKMWHPNIYENGDVCISILHPPVDDPQSGELPSERWNPTQNVRTILLSVISLLNEPNTFSPANVDASVMFRKWRDSKGKDKEYAEIIRKQVLATKAEAEKDGVKVPTTLAEYCIKTKVPSNDNSSDLLYDDLYDDDIDDEDEEEEDADCYDDDDSGNEES
;
A
#
# COMPACT_ATOMS: atom_id res chain seq x y z
N MET A 1 -0.26 15.91 -61.01
CA MET A 1 -1.12 14.91 -61.68
C MET A 1 -2.38 14.77 -60.82
N ARG A 2 -3.61 15.20 -61.20
CA ARG A 2 -4.56 14.58 -62.18
C ARG A 2 -4.56 13.05 -62.00
N VAL A 3 -5.64 12.30 -61.77
CA VAL A 3 -7.08 12.29 -62.15
C VAL A 3 -7.68 11.12 -61.34
N GLY A 4 -8.94 11.04 -60.89
CA GLY A 4 -10.26 11.04 -61.56
C GLY A 4 -11.18 10.13 -60.70
N ALA A 5 -12.34 10.59 -60.22
CA ALA A 5 -13.68 10.57 -60.83
C ALA A 5 -14.43 9.21 -60.72
N VAL A 6 -15.50 9.12 -59.92
CA VAL A 6 -16.97 9.09 -60.29
C VAL A 6 -17.43 7.67 -60.73
N THR A 7 -18.44 7.01 -60.11
CA THR A 7 -19.92 7.07 -60.35
C THR A 7 -20.68 6.34 -59.20
N LYS A 8 -21.76 6.84 -58.59
CA LYS A 8 -23.20 6.92 -58.98
C LYS A 8 -24.02 5.60 -58.98
N GLY A 9 -25.12 5.59 -58.20
CA GLY A 9 -26.30 4.70 -58.26
C GLY A 9 -27.11 4.85 -56.95
N SER A 10 -28.31 5.44 -56.82
CA SER A 10 -29.59 5.54 -57.56
C SER A 10 -30.66 4.57 -57.02
N GLY A 11 -31.81 5.13 -56.62
CA GLY A 11 -33.08 4.46 -56.27
C GLY A 11 -33.52 4.72 -54.81
N GLY A 12 -34.69 5.26 -54.45
CA GLY A 12 -35.94 5.55 -55.17
C GLY A 12 -37.12 4.79 -54.52
N GLY A 13 -38.21 5.50 -54.16
CA GLY A 13 -39.55 4.97 -53.81
C GLY A 13 -39.96 5.18 -52.34
N ASP A 14 -40.84 6.13 -52.02
CA ASP A 14 -42.32 6.01 -51.93
C ASP A 14 -42.75 5.16 -50.73
N GLY A 15 -43.54 5.60 -49.75
CA GLY A 15 -44.75 6.42 -49.82
C GLY A 15 -45.93 5.57 -49.32
N CYS A 16 -46.69 6.08 -48.34
CA CYS A 16 -48.16 5.93 -48.16
C CYS A 16 -48.62 5.81 -46.70
N GLN A 17 -49.54 6.74 -46.38
CA GLN A 17 -50.45 6.77 -45.23
C GLN A 17 -51.60 5.76 -45.43
N GLY A 18 -52.22 5.33 -44.33
CA GLY A 18 -53.48 4.61 -44.35
C GLY A 18 -54.22 4.67 -43.01
N ARG A 19 -55.27 5.50 -42.95
CA ARG A 19 -56.33 5.50 -41.92
C ARG A 19 -57.47 4.56 -42.34
N ALA A 20 -58.05 3.85 -41.37
CA ALA A 20 -59.48 3.45 -41.25
C ALA A 20 -59.61 2.70 -39.89
N GLY A 21 -60.64 2.75 -39.06
CA GLY A 21 -62.04 3.17 -39.19
C GLY A 21 -62.98 2.01 -38.82
N GLY A 22 -63.77 2.14 -37.74
CA GLY A 22 -64.90 1.26 -37.34
C GLY A 22 -64.74 0.67 -35.92
N LEU A 23 -65.49 1.02 -34.85
CA LEU A 23 -66.92 1.17 -34.53
C LEU A 23 -67.65 -0.12 -34.05
N TRP A 24 -68.01 -0.08 -32.76
CA TRP A 24 -69.19 -0.63 -32.04
C TRP A 24 -69.20 -2.08 -31.53
N GLY A 25 -69.44 -2.22 -30.23
CA GLY A 25 -69.73 -3.46 -29.52
C GLY A 25 -69.82 -3.25 -28.01
N SER A 26 -70.98 -2.79 -27.53
CA SER A 26 -71.31 -2.69 -26.11
C SER A 26 -71.45 -4.08 -25.48
N ALA A 27 -70.80 -4.31 -24.33
CA ALA A 27 -71.21 -5.35 -23.38
C ALA A 27 -70.77 -4.94 -21.96
N THR A 28 -71.77 -4.69 -21.13
CA THR A 28 -71.67 -4.52 -19.68
C THR A 28 -71.26 -5.83 -19.01
N ALA A 29 -70.21 -5.82 -18.19
CA ALA A 29 -70.00 -6.85 -17.18
C ALA A 29 -69.24 -6.25 -15.97
N ALA A 30 -69.92 -6.26 -14.83
CA ALA A 30 -69.34 -5.97 -13.54
C ALA A 30 -68.28 -7.04 -13.20
N GLY A 31 -67.04 -6.61 -12.96
CA GLY A 31 -65.91 -7.48 -12.64
C GLY A 31 -65.11 -6.92 -11.47
N GLN A 32 -64.99 -7.72 -10.42
CA GLN A 32 -64.44 -7.39 -9.12
C GLN A 32 -63.00 -6.87 -9.18
N ARG A 33 -62.71 -5.85 -8.37
CA ARG A 33 -61.39 -5.26 -8.16
C ARG A 33 -60.52 -6.23 -7.37
N GLN A 34 -59.79 -7.12 -8.05
CA GLN A 34 -58.69 -7.86 -7.43
C GLN A 34 -57.48 -6.93 -7.28
N GLN A 35 -57.06 -6.71 -6.03
CA GLN A 35 -55.80 -6.05 -5.72
C GLN A 35 -54.66 -6.95 -6.19
N GLN A 36 -53.83 -6.46 -7.10
CA GLN A 36 -52.56 -7.09 -7.43
C GLN A 36 -51.58 -6.89 -6.26
N PRO A 37 -50.93 -7.93 -5.72
CA PRO A 37 -49.82 -7.72 -4.81
C PRO A 37 -48.67 -7.10 -5.60
N GLY A 38 -48.23 -5.93 -5.17
CA GLY A 38 -47.11 -5.22 -5.78
C GLY A 38 -45.87 -6.11 -5.82
N ARG A 39 -45.37 -6.38 -7.01
CA ARG A 39 -44.05 -6.99 -7.20
C ARG A 39 -43.01 -6.00 -6.67
N ARG A 40 -42.56 -6.20 -5.44
CA ARG A 40 -41.30 -5.60 -4.96
C ARG A 40 -40.20 -6.18 -5.83
N GLY A 41 -39.73 -5.41 -6.81
CA GLY A 41 -38.47 -5.71 -7.48
C GLY A 41 -37.37 -5.84 -6.44
N PRO A 42 -36.39 -6.74 -6.61
CA PRO A 42 -35.30 -6.86 -5.67
C PRO A 42 -34.61 -5.49 -5.59
N ARG A 43 -34.65 -4.87 -4.41
CA ARG A 43 -33.74 -3.76 -4.10
C ARG A 43 -32.36 -4.35 -4.29
N ARG A 44 -31.63 -3.93 -5.32
CA ARG A 44 -30.19 -4.15 -5.41
C ARG A 44 -29.61 -3.54 -4.14
N ALA A 45 -29.36 -4.37 -3.13
CA ALA A 45 -28.42 -4.03 -2.10
C ALA A 45 -27.12 -3.70 -2.84
N MET A 46 -26.64 -2.47 -2.73
CA MET A 46 -25.26 -2.21 -3.09
C MET A 46 -24.45 -3.10 -2.15
N ALA A 47 -23.84 -4.16 -2.68
CA ALA A 47 -22.89 -4.94 -1.93
C ALA A 47 -21.78 -3.98 -1.52
N GLN A 48 -21.73 -3.60 -0.25
CA GLN A 48 -20.53 -3.00 0.31
C GLN A 48 -19.43 -4.03 0.11
N GLN A 49 -18.50 -3.73 -0.77
CA GLN A 49 -17.39 -4.62 -1.08
C GLN A 49 -16.57 -4.73 0.20
N GLN A 50 -16.63 -5.88 0.87
CA GLN A 50 -15.89 -6.12 2.10
C GLN A 50 -14.40 -5.98 1.80
N MET A 51 -13.73 -5.03 2.45
CA MET A 51 -12.29 -4.82 2.37
C MET A 51 -11.57 -6.08 2.85
N SER A 52 -10.58 -6.55 2.07
CA SER A 52 -9.71 -7.65 2.47
C SER A 52 -8.87 -7.26 3.71
N SER A 53 -8.31 -8.26 4.41
CA SER A 53 -7.40 -8.01 5.53
C SER A 53 -6.21 -7.13 5.11
N SER A 54 -5.61 -7.42 3.95
CA SER A 54 -4.49 -6.65 3.41
C SER A 54 -4.88 -5.22 3.06
N GLN A 55 -6.07 -4.98 2.49
CA GLN A 55 -6.57 -3.63 2.24
C GLN A 55 -6.74 -2.83 3.54
N LYS A 56 -7.29 -3.44 4.59
CA LYS A 56 -7.44 -2.78 5.89
C LYS A 56 -6.09 -2.38 6.49
N ALA A 57 -5.11 -3.30 6.45
CA ALA A 57 -3.75 -3.02 6.92
C ALA A 57 -3.09 -1.86 6.15
N LEU A 58 -3.16 -1.89 4.81
CA LEU A 58 -2.59 -0.84 3.95
C LEU A 58 -3.25 0.52 4.18
N MET A 59 -4.57 0.56 4.37
CA MET A 59 -5.27 1.82 4.67
C MET A 59 -4.84 2.42 6.02
N LEU A 60 -4.67 1.58 7.06
CA LEU A 60 -4.21 2.04 8.37
C LEU A 60 -2.78 2.58 8.30
N GLU A 61 -1.88 1.88 7.60
CA GLU A 61 -0.50 2.34 7.42
C GLU A 61 -0.40 3.61 6.59
N LEU A 62 -1.15 3.72 5.49
CA LEU A 62 -1.18 4.91 4.66
C LEU A 62 -1.66 6.13 5.47
N LYS A 63 -2.73 5.96 6.25
CA LYS A 63 -3.25 7.00 7.13
C LYS A 63 -2.19 7.42 8.17
N SER A 64 -1.57 6.46 8.85
CA SER A 64 -0.52 6.74 9.83
C SER A 64 0.66 7.49 9.22
N LEU A 65 1.09 7.14 8.01
CA LEU A 65 2.20 7.80 7.31
C LEU A 65 1.82 9.17 6.71
N GLN A 66 0.55 9.44 6.51
CA GLN A 66 0.08 10.77 6.09
C GLN A 66 -0.12 11.71 7.28
N GLU A 67 -0.59 11.20 8.42
CA GLU A 67 -0.75 11.95 9.66
C GLU A 67 0.61 12.24 10.33
N GLU A 68 1.49 11.23 10.36
CA GLU A 68 2.84 11.32 10.89
C GLU A 68 3.86 10.90 9.82
N PRO A 69 4.19 11.79 8.87
CA PRO A 69 5.13 11.49 7.80
C PRO A 69 6.54 11.24 8.32
N VAL A 70 7.24 10.33 7.66
CA VAL A 70 8.68 10.11 7.88
C VAL A 70 9.44 11.29 7.26
N GLU A 71 10.42 11.84 7.98
CA GLU A 71 11.20 12.98 7.52
C GLU A 71 11.86 12.70 6.16
N GLY A 72 11.63 13.60 5.19
CA GLY A 72 12.13 13.45 3.83
C GLY A 72 11.31 12.52 2.93
N PHE A 73 10.20 11.96 3.40
CA PHE A 73 9.33 11.08 2.60
C PHE A 73 7.94 11.68 2.46
N ARG A 74 7.38 11.58 1.26
CA ARG A 74 5.97 11.85 0.99
C ARG A 74 5.38 10.66 0.26
N ILE A 75 4.25 10.17 0.75
CA ILE A 75 3.59 8.97 0.24
C ILE A 75 2.24 9.33 -0.33
N THR A 76 1.97 8.85 -1.54
CA THR A 76 0.68 8.96 -2.22
C THR A 76 0.36 7.63 -2.90
N LEU A 77 -0.91 7.43 -3.26
CA LEU A 77 -1.28 6.32 -4.14
C LEU A 77 -0.95 6.69 -5.59
N VAL A 78 -0.54 5.70 -6.39
CA VAL A 78 -0.36 5.89 -7.84
C VAL A 78 -1.72 6.09 -8.52
N ASP A 79 -2.71 5.29 -8.11
CA ASP A 79 -4.11 5.38 -8.50
C ASP A 79 -4.95 5.34 -7.22
N GLU A 80 -5.90 6.27 -7.07
CA GLU A 80 -6.79 6.36 -5.90
C GLU A 80 -7.63 5.07 -5.70
N SER A 81 -7.83 4.30 -6.76
CA SER A 81 -8.55 3.02 -6.72
C SER A 81 -7.67 1.81 -6.37
N ASP A 82 -6.35 1.97 -6.36
CA ASP A 82 -5.39 0.89 -6.14
C ASP A 82 -4.53 1.11 -4.89
N LEU A 83 -4.93 0.45 -3.80
CA LEU A 83 -4.20 0.49 -2.52
C LEU A 83 -2.89 -0.28 -2.54
N TYR A 84 -2.60 -1.10 -3.57
CA TYR A 84 -1.42 -1.96 -3.62
C TYR A 84 -0.22 -1.33 -4.33
N ASN A 85 -0.35 -0.12 -4.89
CA ASN A 85 0.73 0.60 -5.56
C ASN A 85 0.87 2.02 -5.04
N TRP A 86 1.94 2.28 -4.30
CA TRP A 86 2.21 3.59 -3.69
C TRP A 86 3.36 4.28 -4.42
N GLU A 87 3.22 5.59 -4.60
CA GLU A 87 4.29 6.48 -5.01
C GLU A 87 4.94 7.10 -3.77
N VAL A 88 6.27 7.04 -3.72
CA VAL A 88 7.09 7.57 -2.65
C VAL A 88 8.02 8.62 -3.24
N ALA A 89 7.82 9.86 -2.84
CA ALA A 89 8.72 10.97 -3.08
C ALA A 89 9.72 11.06 -1.93
N ILE A 90 11.01 11.10 -2.26
CA ILE A 90 12.13 11.04 -1.33
C ILE A 90 13.00 12.27 -1.54
N PHE A 91 13.20 13.03 -0.48
CA PHE A 91 14.07 14.20 -0.47
C PHE A 91 15.43 13.82 0.09
N GLY A 92 16.49 14.25 -0.58
CA GLY A 92 17.84 14.01 -0.08
C GLY A 92 18.13 14.82 1.18
N PRO A 93 18.63 14.20 2.27
CA PRO A 93 18.92 14.91 3.51
C PRO A 93 20.01 15.99 3.33
N PRO A 94 19.94 17.11 4.08
CA PRO A 94 20.98 18.13 4.05
C PRO A 94 22.32 17.59 4.59
N ASN A 95 23.43 18.15 4.12
CA ASN A 95 24.79 17.71 4.45
C ASN A 95 25.14 16.29 3.95
N THR A 96 24.42 15.79 2.94
CA THR A 96 24.73 14.51 2.27
C THR A 96 25.04 14.74 0.79
N LEU A 97 25.57 13.72 0.10
CA LEU A 97 25.75 13.79 -1.36
C LEU A 97 24.42 13.95 -2.11
N TYR A 98 23.31 13.63 -1.47
CA TYR A 98 21.96 13.66 -2.03
C TYR A 98 21.22 14.98 -1.77
N GLU A 99 21.81 15.92 -1.02
CA GLU A 99 21.17 17.18 -0.65
C GLU A 99 20.51 17.90 -1.84
N GLY A 100 19.24 18.26 -1.68
CA GLY A 100 18.45 18.92 -2.72
C GLY A 100 18.01 17.99 -3.85
N GLY A 101 18.17 16.68 -3.71
CA GLY A 101 17.65 15.66 -4.62
C GLY A 101 16.16 15.38 -4.39
N TYR A 102 15.47 15.04 -5.48
CA TYR A 102 14.08 14.62 -5.50
C TYR A 102 13.95 13.28 -6.21
N PHE A 103 13.83 12.20 -5.45
CA PHE A 103 13.80 10.85 -6.01
C PHE A 103 12.40 10.28 -5.90
N LYS A 104 11.95 9.59 -6.95
CA LYS A 104 10.67 8.88 -6.95
C LYS A 104 10.90 7.38 -6.89
N ALA A 105 10.10 6.71 -6.08
CA ALA A 105 10.08 5.26 -5.97
C ALA A 105 8.64 4.76 -5.90
N HIS A 106 8.44 3.49 -6.24
CA HIS A 106 7.19 2.79 -6.06
C HIS A 106 7.34 1.69 -5.01
N ILE A 107 6.33 1.56 -4.16
CA ILE A 107 6.13 0.38 -3.31
C ILE A 107 4.96 -0.39 -3.88
N LYS A 108 5.20 -1.66 -4.24
CA LYS A 108 4.16 -2.57 -4.71
C LYS A 108 3.96 -3.68 -3.70
N PHE A 109 2.74 -3.78 -3.19
CA PHE A 109 2.35 -4.72 -2.16
C PHE A 109 1.76 -6.00 -2.77
N PRO A 110 2.03 -7.17 -2.19
CA PRO A 110 1.37 -8.41 -2.58
C PRO A 110 -0.03 -8.49 -1.96
N ILE A 111 -0.87 -9.39 -2.50
CA ILE A 111 -2.26 -9.55 -2.06
C ILE A 111 -2.39 -10.03 -0.61
N ASP A 112 -1.38 -10.76 -0.14
CA ASP A 112 -1.24 -11.36 1.18
C ASP A 112 -0.39 -10.51 2.14
N TYR A 113 -0.15 -9.22 1.84
CA TYR A 113 0.49 -8.31 2.79
C TYR A 113 -0.26 -8.29 4.14
N PRO A 114 0.43 -8.31 5.29
CA PRO A 114 1.88 -8.21 5.51
C PRO A 114 2.62 -9.55 5.59
N TYR A 115 2.02 -10.69 5.22
CA TYR A 115 2.69 -11.99 5.29
C TYR A 115 3.86 -12.11 4.31
N SER A 116 3.69 -11.57 3.10
CA SER A 116 4.76 -11.45 2.11
C SER A 116 5.28 -10.01 2.01
N PRO A 117 6.59 -9.80 1.75
CA PRO A 117 7.17 -8.47 1.64
C PRO A 117 6.67 -7.73 0.39
N PRO A 118 6.54 -6.40 0.45
CA PRO A 118 6.39 -5.59 -0.74
C PRO A 118 7.70 -5.50 -1.53
N THR A 119 7.61 -4.99 -2.75
CA THR A 119 8.79 -4.60 -3.55
C THR A 119 8.96 -3.09 -3.49
N PHE A 120 10.21 -2.64 -3.36
CA PHE A 120 10.57 -1.22 -3.39
C PHE A 120 11.47 -0.96 -4.60
N ARG A 121 11.02 -0.10 -5.52
CA ARG A 121 11.73 0.21 -6.76
C ARG A 121 11.84 1.70 -6.98
N PHE A 122 13.06 2.20 -7.17
CA PHE A 122 13.29 3.55 -7.65
C PHE A 122 12.85 3.70 -9.10
N LEU A 123 12.04 4.72 -9.38
CA LEU A 123 11.73 5.17 -10.74
C LEU A 123 12.85 6.06 -11.27
N THR A 124 13.37 6.95 -10.40
CA THR A 124 14.54 7.75 -10.70
C THR A 124 15.77 6.84 -10.76
N LYS A 125 16.58 6.94 -11.81
CA LYS A 125 17.79 6.11 -11.94
C LYS A 125 18.82 6.46 -10.86
N MET A 126 19.12 5.50 -9.98
CA MET A 126 20.07 5.66 -8.87
C MET A 126 21.38 4.91 -9.12
N TRP A 127 22.52 5.55 -8.84
CA TRP A 127 23.83 4.90 -8.86
C TRP A 127 24.24 4.61 -7.42
N HIS A 128 24.04 3.35 -6.99
CA HIS A 128 24.20 2.97 -5.59
C HIS A 128 24.64 1.50 -5.44
N PRO A 129 25.52 1.15 -4.49
CA PRO A 129 25.97 -0.24 -4.27
C PRO A 129 24.84 -1.24 -4.06
N ASN A 130 23.72 -0.83 -3.45
CA ASN A 130 22.59 -1.71 -3.10
C ASN A 130 21.30 -1.46 -3.90
N ILE A 131 21.41 -0.76 -5.04
CA ILE A 131 20.27 -0.57 -5.96
C ILE A 131 20.65 -1.19 -7.31
N TYR A 132 19.78 -2.06 -7.82
CA TYR A 132 19.95 -2.68 -9.14
C TYR A 132 19.72 -1.66 -10.26
N GLU A 133 20.17 -1.99 -11.48
CA GLU A 133 19.99 -1.10 -12.64
C GLU A 133 18.52 -0.84 -13.00
N ASN A 134 17.63 -1.78 -12.66
CA ASN A 134 16.19 -1.66 -12.84
C ASN A 134 15.50 -0.85 -11.72
N GLY A 135 16.26 -0.38 -10.73
CA GLY A 135 15.79 0.41 -9.60
C GLY A 135 15.37 -0.41 -8.36
N ASP A 136 15.36 -1.74 -8.42
CA ASP A 136 15.03 -2.57 -7.27
C ASP A 136 16.06 -2.38 -6.15
N VAL A 137 15.58 -2.26 -4.92
CA VAL A 137 16.44 -2.10 -3.74
C VAL A 137 16.74 -3.45 -3.11
N CYS A 138 18.02 -3.72 -2.88
CA CYS A 138 18.49 -4.92 -2.21
C CYS A 138 18.72 -4.65 -0.72
N ILE A 139 17.69 -4.87 0.10
CA ILE A 139 17.77 -4.82 1.57
C ILE A 139 17.20 -6.10 2.17
N SER A 140 17.83 -6.57 3.24
CA SER A 140 17.54 -7.87 3.83
C SER A 140 16.09 -8.01 4.30
N ILE A 141 15.50 -6.92 4.80
CA ILE A 141 14.11 -6.89 5.30
C ILE A 141 13.06 -7.06 4.22
N LEU A 142 13.37 -6.86 2.93
CA LEU A 142 12.44 -7.10 1.82
C LEU A 142 12.53 -8.52 1.27
N HIS A 143 13.32 -9.39 1.92
CA HIS A 143 13.39 -10.80 1.61
C HIS A 143 12.72 -11.64 2.70
N PRO A 144 11.99 -12.71 2.31
CA PRO A 144 11.48 -13.69 3.25
C PRO A 144 12.59 -14.24 4.16
N PRO A 145 12.25 -14.73 5.35
CA PRO A 145 13.21 -15.39 6.21
C PRO A 145 13.78 -16.62 5.50
N VAL A 146 15.06 -16.89 5.73
CA VAL A 146 15.72 -18.12 5.29
C VAL A 146 15.80 -19.02 6.52
N ASP A 147 15.28 -20.24 6.43
CA ASP A 147 15.39 -21.25 7.48
C ASP A 147 16.81 -21.86 7.50
N ASP A 148 17.83 -21.01 7.60
CA ASP A 148 19.23 -21.41 7.75
C ASP A 148 19.77 -20.96 9.12
N PRO A 149 19.84 -21.88 10.10
CA PRO A 149 20.40 -21.60 11.43
C PRO A 149 21.86 -21.13 11.42
N GLN A 150 22.59 -21.36 10.32
CA GLN A 150 24.00 -20.98 10.17
C GLN A 150 24.18 -19.58 9.57
N SER A 151 23.11 -18.97 9.04
CA SER A 151 23.17 -17.66 8.38
C SER A 151 23.61 -16.53 9.31
N GLY A 152 23.35 -16.67 10.62
CA GLY A 152 23.65 -15.65 11.63
C GLY A 152 22.77 -14.39 11.54
N GLU A 153 21.70 -14.42 10.74
CA GLU A 153 20.79 -13.29 10.54
C GLU A 153 19.69 -13.29 11.60
N LEU A 154 19.38 -12.11 12.13
CA LEU A 154 18.29 -11.95 13.09
C LEU A 154 16.93 -11.96 12.37
N PRO A 155 15.85 -12.47 13.00
CA PRO A 155 14.50 -12.41 12.42
C PRO A 155 14.03 -10.98 12.09
N SER A 156 14.54 -9.98 12.80
CA SER A 156 14.29 -8.55 12.55
C SER A 156 15.02 -8.00 11.31
N GLU A 157 16.04 -8.69 10.83
CA GLU A 157 16.79 -8.33 9.61
C GLU A 157 16.15 -8.90 8.35
N ARG A 158 15.12 -9.74 8.50
CA ARG A 158 14.30 -10.31 7.43
C ARG A 158 12.86 -9.84 7.49
N TRP A 159 12.12 -10.06 6.41
CA TRP A 159 10.70 -9.77 6.40
C TRP A 159 9.98 -10.66 7.39
N ASN A 160 9.06 -10.08 8.16
CA ASN A 160 8.10 -10.80 8.97
C ASN A 160 6.83 -9.94 9.10
N PRO A 161 5.68 -10.53 9.46
CA PRO A 161 4.39 -9.80 9.49
C PRO A 161 4.29 -8.64 10.49
N THR A 162 5.30 -8.44 11.35
CA THR A 162 5.37 -7.29 12.28
C THR A 162 6.10 -6.08 11.66
N GLN A 163 6.81 -6.29 10.56
CA GLN A 163 7.39 -5.20 9.77
C GLN A 163 6.28 -4.40 9.07
N ASN A 164 6.56 -3.14 8.77
CA ASN A 164 5.60 -2.24 8.17
C ASN A 164 6.31 -1.26 7.21
N VAL A 165 5.54 -0.45 6.49
CA VAL A 165 6.11 0.50 5.52
C VAL A 165 7.04 1.50 6.19
N ARG A 166 6.74 1.95 7.42
CA ARG A 166 7.62 2.87 8.16
C ARG A 166 9.01 2.25 8.39
N THR A 167 9.10 0.98 8.80
CA THR A 167 10.38 0.31 8.98
C THR A 167 11.14 0.18 7.66
N ILE A 168 10.44 -0.11 6.55
CA ILE A 168 11.05 -0.13 5.20
C ILE A 168 11.68 1.23 4.86
N LEU A 169 10.95 2.33 5.04
CA LEU A 169 11.45 3.67 4.69
C LEU A 169 12.69 4.03 5.51
N LEU A 170 12.68 3.76 6.81
CA LEU A 170 13.84 4.00 7.69
C LEU A 170 15.05 3.15 7.28
N SER A 171 14.83 1.89 6.92
CA SER A 171 15.90 1.02 6.40
C SER A 171 16.46 1.51 5.06
N VAL A 172 15.63 2.05 4.16
CA VAL A 172 16.10 2.65 2.90
C VAL A 172 16.96 3.89 3.16
N ILE A 173 16.59 4.76 4.11
CA ILE A 173 17.43 5.91 4.52
C ILE A 173 18.78 5.43 5.03
N SER A 174 18.77 4.44 5.94
CA SER A 174 19.99 3.88 6.50
C SER A 174 20.90 3.33 5.40
N LEU A 175 20.34 2.58 4.44
CA LEU A 175 21.07 2.01 3.31
C LEU A 175 21.69 3.07 2.39
N LEU A 176 20.97 4.17 2.13
CA LEU A 176 21.46 5.26 1.27
C LEU A 176 22.64 6.02 1.92
N ASN A 177 22.67 6.10 3.26
CA ASN A 177 23.75 6.73 4.01
C ASN A 177 24.95 5.79 4.20
N GLU A 178 24.69 4.51 4.50
CA GLU A 178 25.70 3.49 4.78
C GLU A 178 25.48 2.27 3.87
N PRO A 179 25.99 2.31 2.63
CA PRO A 179 25.84 1.22 1.68
C PRO A 179 26.52 -0.07 2.17
N ASN A 180 25.82 -1.21 2.02
CA ASN A 180 26.40 -2.52 2.27
C ASN A 180 27.28 -2.96 1.10
N THR A 181 28.60 -3.00 1.31
CA THR A 181 29.58 -3.40 0.29
C THR A 181 29.92 -4.90 0.30
N PHE A 182 29.42 -5.67 1.26
CA PHE A 182 29.68 -7.12 1.36
C PHE A 182 28.84 -7.91 0.35
N SER A 183 27.58 -7.52 0.19
CA SER A 183 26.66 -8.10 -0.80
C SER A 183 26.02 -6.98 -1.64
N PRO A 184 26.77 -6.40 -2.60
CA PRO A 184 26.26 -5.31 -3.42
C PRO A 184 25.36 -5.81 -4.55
N ALA A 185 24.29 -5.07 -4.82
CA ALA A 185 23.45 -5.24 -6.01
C ALA A 185 24.16 -4.72 -7.27
N ASN A 186 24.92 -3.64 -7.14
CA ASN A 186 25.73 -3.05 -8.19
C ASN A 186 27.21 -3.09 -7.79
N VAL A 187 27.94 -4.02 -8.38
CA VAL A 187 29.36 -4.28 -8.07
C VAL A 187 30.23 -3.09 -8.41
N ASP A 188 29.99 -2.44 -9.56
CA ASP A 188 30.77 -1.29 -10.02
C ASP A 188 30.59 -0.08 -9.10
N ALA A 189 29.35 0.22 -8.73
CA ALA A 189 29.04 1.27 -7.75
C ALA A 189 29.68 0.96 -6.39
N SER A 190 29.67 -0.30 -5.95
CA SER A 190 30.33 -0.73 -4.69
C SER A 190 31.85 -0.54 -4.72
N VAL A 191 32.51 -0.87 -5.84
CA VAL A 191 33.95 -0.65 -6.01
C VAL A 191 34.28 0.85 -5.99
N MET A 192 33.51 1.68 -6.71
CA MET A 192 33.70 3.15 -6.70
C MET A 192 33.46 3.74 -5.31
N PHE A 193 32.41 3.33 -4.62
CA PHE A 193 32.10 3.78 -3.27
C PHE A 193 33.23 3.46 -2.28
N ARG A 194 33.79 2.24 -2.32
CA ARG A 194 34.94 1.87 -1.48
C ARG A 194 36.15 2.75 -1.75
N LYS A 195 36.51 2.98 -3.02
CA LYS A 195 37.61 3.90 -3.39
C LYS A 195 37.37 5.33 -2.86
N TRP A 196 36.16 5.84 -3.02
CA TRP A 196 35.77 7.16 -2.50
C TRP A 196 35.92 7.23 -0.97
N ARG A 197 35.38 6.24 -0.25
CA ARG A 197 35.44 6.15 1.21
C ARG A 197 36.88 6.02 1.71
N ASP A 198 37.64 5.09 1.16
CA ASP A 198 39.01 4.77 1.61
C ASP A 198 39.98 5.92 1.31
N SER A 199 39.72 6.68 0.24
CA SER A 199 40.46 7.90 -0.09
C SER A 199 40.06 9.13 0.74
N LYS A 200 39.06 9.00 1.64
CA LYS A 200 38.46 10.09 2.43
C LYS A 200 37.92 11.23 1.55
N GLY A 201 37.28 10.87 0.43
CA GLY A 201 36.68 11.81 -0.51
C GLY A 201 37.66 12.55 -1.43
N LYS A 202 38.92 12.10 -1.51
CA LYS A 202 39.90 12.63 -2.48
C LYS A 202 39.56 12.18 -3.90
N ASP A 203 39.21 10.91 -4.06
CA ASP A 203 38.59 10.42 -5.28
C ASP A 203 37.17 11.01 -5.34
N LYS A 204 36.82 11.67 -6.43
CA LYS A 204 35.54 12.38 -6.59
C LYS A 204 34.59 11.68 -7.54
N GLU A 205 35.00 10.60 -8.20
CA GLU A 205 34.23 9.96 -9.27
C GLU A 205 32.82 9.57 -8.80
N TYR A 206 32.73 8.84 -7.68
CA TYR A 206 31.45 8.43 -7.09
C TYR A 206 30.57 9.63 -6.71
N ALA A 207 31.16 10.63 -6.05
CA ALA A 207 30.43 11.82 -5.60
C ALA A 207 29.97 12.71 -6.78
N GLU A 208 30.70 12.72 -7.89
CA GLU A 208 30.34 13.46 -9.10
C GLU A 208 29.16 12.82 -9.82
N ILE A 209 29.10 11.48 -9.88
CA ILE A 209 27.95 10.76 -10.43
C ILE A 209 26.68 11.07 -9.63
N ILE A 210 26.75 10.98 -8.30
CA ILE A 210 25.60 11.29 -7.43
C ILE A 210 25.17 12.75 -7.61
N ARG A 211 26.11 13.70 -7.59
CA ARG A 211 25.79 15.13 -7.81
C ARG A 211 25.10 15.36 -9.16
N LYS A 212 25.53 14.67 -10.21
CA LYS A 212 24.87 14.74 -11.53
C LYS A 212 23.44 14.19 -11.49
N GLN A 213 23.19 13.10 -10.77
CA GLN A 213 21.85 12.53 -10.59
C GLN A 213 20.96 13.48 -9.81
N VAL A 214 21.43 14.02 -8.69
CA VAL A 214 20.72 15.03 -7.88
C VAL A 214 20.33 16.24 -8.75
N LEU A 215 21.26 16.76 -9.56
CA LEU A 215 20.95 17.87 -10.46
C LEU A 215 19.89 17.51 -11.50
N ALA A 216 19.90 16.29 -12.05
CA ALA A 216 18.88 15.84 -13.00
C ALA A 216 17.48 15.80 -12.37
N THR A 217 17.38 15.44 -11.09
CA THR A 217 16.08 15.39 -10.38
C THR A 217 15.41 16.75 -10.20
N LYS A 218 16.16 17.86 -10.31
CA LYS A 218 15.57 19.21 -10.20
C LYS A 218 14.52 19.48 -11.28
N ALA A 219 14.73 18.96 -12.49
CA ALA A 219 13.77 19.08 -13.58
C ALA A 219 12.48 18.27 -13.30
N GLU A 220 12.61 17.10 -12.65
CA GLU A 220 11.45 16.30 -12.22
C GLU A 220 10.69 17.00 -11.09
N ALA A 221 11.39 17.60 -10.12
CA ALA A 221 10.77 18.37 -9.05
C ALA A 221 9.99 19.58 -9.59
N GLU A 222 10.55 20.30 -10.57
CA GLU A 222 9.88 21.44 -11.22
C GLU A 222 8.63 20.99 -11.99
N LYS A 223 8.73 19.88 -12.72
CA LYS A 223 7.60 19.30 -13.46
C LYS A 223 6.45 18.90 -12.53
N ASP A 224 6.76 18.32 -11.38
CA ASP A 224 5.77 17.89 -10.39
C ASP A 224 5.35 19.04 -9.45
N GLY A 225 5.90 20.25 -9.61
CA GLY A 225 5.59 21.43 -8.80
C GLY A 225 6.04 21.31 -7.34
N VAL A 226 7.03 20.47 -7.06
CA VAL A 226 7.51 20.16 -5.72
C VAL A 226 8.67 21.08 -5.33
N LYS A 227 8.53 21.80 -4.21
CA LYS A 227 9.64 22.55 -3.61
C LYS A 227 10.49 21.62 -2.74
N VAL A 228 11.71 21.33 -3.17
CA VAL A 228 12.65 20.48 -2.42
C VAL A 228 13.19 21.22 -1.19
N PRO A 229 13.14 20.62 0.02
CA PRO A 229 13.72 21.22 1.22
C PRO A 229 15.25 21.21 1.11
N THR A 230 15.90 22.34 1.41
CA THR A 230 17.38 22.44 1.37
C THR A 230 17.98 22.70 2.75
N THR A 231 17.14 23.04 3.74
CA THR A 231 17.59 23.29 5.11
C THR A 231 17.12 22.18 6.03
N LEU A 232 17.84 21.94 7.13
CA LEU A 232 17.44 20.96 8.15
C LEU A 232 16.08 21.29 8.76
N ALA A 233 15.76 22.57 8.93
CA ALA A 233 14.46 23.00 9.46
C ALA A 233 13.29 22.72 8.51
N GLU A 234 13.53 22.78 7.20
CA GLU A 234 12.51 22.40 6.20
C GLU A 234 12.42 20.88 6.03
N TYR A 235 13.53 20.15 6.20
CA TYR A 235 13.58 18.69 6.08
C TYR A 235 12.91 18.00 7.28
N CYS A 236 13.23 18.42 8.50
CA CYS A 236 12.61 17.95 9.73
C CYS A 236 11.33 18.74 10.00
N ILE A 237 10.26 18.41 9.25
CA ILE A 237 8.94 18.99 9.52
C ILE A 237 8.53 18.50 10.91
N LYS A 238 8.57 19.41 11.89
CA LYS A 238 7.95 19.16 13.20
C LYS A 238 6.46 18.95 12.95
N THR A 239 5.98 17.73 13.06
CA THR A 239 4.57 17.42 13.19
C THR A 239 4.05 18.26 14.36
N LYS A 240 3.34 19.34 14.03
CA LYS A 240 2.69 20.15 15.05
C LYS A 240 1.54 19.32 15.56
N VAL A 241 1.73 18.66 16.70
CA VAL A 241 0.62 18.08 17.45
C VAL A 241 -0.41 19.21 17.62
N PRO A 242 -1.65 19.08 17.13
CA PRO A 242 -2.66 20.07 17.45
C PRO A 242 -2.80 20.04 18.97
N SER A 243 -2.42 21.14 19.62
CA SER A 243 -2.65 21.36 21.03
C SER A 243 -4.15 21.43 21.25
N ASN A 244 -4.77 20.28 21.47
CA ASN A 244 -6.14 20.21 21.96
C ASN A 244 -6.05 20.39 23.47
N ASP A 245 -6.10 21.65 23.91
CA ASP A 245 -6.49 22.00 25.28
C ASP A 245 -7.97 21.61 25.43
N ASN A 246 -8.21 20.32 25.67
CA ASN A 246 -9.39 19.79 26.35
C ASN A 246 -9.10 18.32 26.71
N SER A 247 -8.39 18.19 27.82
CA SER A 247 -8.34 16.98 28.62
C SER A 247 -9.70 16.75 29.28
N SER A 248 -10.55 15.93 28.66
CA SER A 248 -11.41 14.93 29.33
C SER A 248 -12.38 14.33 28.32
N ASP A 249 -12.57 13.01 28.42
CA ASP A 249 -13.63 12.20 27.80
C ASP A 249 -13.60 12.10 26.28
N LEU A 250 -13.26 10.90 25.78
CA LEU A 250 -14.19 10.04 25.02
C LEU A 250 -13.57 8.64 24.89
N LEU A 251 -13.78 7.87 25.95
CA LEU A 251 -14.22 6.47 25.99
C LEU A 251 -13.94 5.62 24.72
N TYR A 252 -12.86 4.84 24.81
CA TYR A 252 -12.71 3.55 24.15
C TYR A 252 -13.62 2.55 24.88
N ASP A 253 -14.90 2.42 24.50
CA ASP A 253 -15.74 1.29 24.97
C ASP A 253 -17.05 1.17 24.18
N ASP A 254 -17.04 0.65 22.94
CA ASP A 254 -18.32 0.29 22.26
C ASP A 254 -18.18 -0.61 21.01
N LEU A 255 -17.23 -1.56 20.97
CA LEU A 255 -17.17 -2.56 19.89
C LEU A 255 -16.88 -4.00 20.37
N TYR A 256 -17.45 -4.39 21.51
CA TYR A 256 -17.66 -5.80 21.85
C TYR A 256 -19.15 -6.04 21.99
N ASP A 257 -19.79 -6.29 20.85
CA ASP A 257 -21.12 -6.89 20.76
C ASP A 257 -20.88 -8.40 20.66
N ASP A 258 -20.81 -9.07 21.81
CA ASP A 258 -20.71 -10.52 21.91
C ASP A 258 -21.90 -10.98 22.77
N ASP A 259 -23.02 -11.24 22.10
CA ASP A 259 -24.17 -11.95 22.64
C ASP A 259 -23.73 -13.38 22.98
N ILE A 260 -23.26 -13.61 24.20
CA ILE A 260 -23.14 -14.94 24.80
C ILE A 260 -24.34 -15.11 25.74
N ASP A 261 -25.31 -15.90 25.30
CA ASP A 261 -26.37 -16.43 26.14
C ASP A 261 -25.76 -17.50 27.06
N ASP A 262 -25.44 -17.13 28.30
CA ASP A 262 -25.16 -18.05 29.39
C ASP A 262 -26.51 -18.48 30.03
N GLU A 263 -26.94 -19.72 29.74
CA GLU A 263 -27.93 -20.43 30.56
C GLU A 263 -27.18 -21.16 31.69
N ASP A 264 -27.35 -20.67 32.92
CA ASP A 264 -27.01 -21.33 34.18
C ASP A 264 -27.78 -22.67 34.34
N GLU A 265 -27.12 -23.68 34.92
CA GLU A 265 -27.69 -24.72 35.82
C GLU A 265 -26.60 -25.79 36.07
N GLU A 266 -26.24 -26.27 37.26
CA GLU A 266 -26.57 -26.03 38.66
C GLU A 266 -25.46 -26.78 39.46
N GLU A 267 -25.12 -26.30 40.65
CA GLU A 267 -24.31 -27.03 41.64
C GLU A 267 -25.05 -28.28 42.16
N GLU A 268 -24.35 -29.35 42.49
CA GLU A 268 -24.66 -30.14 43.69
C GLU A 268 -23.43 -31.00 44.12
N ASP A 269 -22.84 -30.54 45.22
CA ASP A 269 -22.34 -31.25 46.39
C ASP A 269 -21.96 -32.75 46.39
N ALA A 270 -21.03 -33.01 47.32
CA ALA A 270 -21.04 -34.12 48.28
C ALA A 270 -19.97 -35.24 48.11
N ASP A 271 -18.98 -35.13 48.99
CA ASP A 271 -18.63 -36.15 50.00
C ASP A 271 -17.31 -36.93 49.88
N CYS A 272 -16.51 -36.67 50.91
CA CYS A 272 -15.36 -37.38 51.43
C CYS A 272 -15.72 -38.79 51.92
N TYR A 273 -14.95 -39.79 51.50
CA TYR A 273 -14.63 -40.96 52.32
C TYR A 273 -13.17 -41.40 52.07
N ASP A 274 -12.39 -41.37 53.15
CA ASP A 274 -11.19 -42.20 53.35
C ASP A 274 -11.55 -43.68 53.24
N ASP A 275 -10.66 -44.48 52.64
CA ASP A 275 -10.31 -45.80 53.17
C ASP A 275 -8.94 -46.25 52.62
N ASP A 276 -8.06 -46.59 53.56
CA ASP A 276 -6.85 -47.41 53.40
C ASP A 276 -7.17 -48.72 52.65
N ASP A 277 -6.20 -49.33 51.96
CA ASP A 277 -5.70 -50.68 52.31
C ASP A 277 -4.71 -51.26 51.26
N SER A 278 -3.53 -51.61 51.77
CA SER A 278 -2.67 -52.76 51.43
C SER A 278 -2.24 -53.10 49.98
N GLY A 279 -0.94 -52.91 49.76
CA GLY A 279 0.07 -53.85 49.24
C GLY A 279 -0.32 -55.07 48.39
N ASN A 280 0.50 -55.32 47.35
CA ASN A 280 1.19 -56.60 47.22
C ASN A 280 2.40 -56.51 46.29
N GLU A 281 3.50 -57.13 46.70
CA GLU A 281 4.72 -57.38 45.95
C GLU A 281 4.56 -58.57 44.98
N GLU A 282 5.59 -58.73 44.13
CA GLU A 282 6.08 -59.99 43.57
C GLU A 282 5.50 -60.51 42.24
N SER A 283 6.27 -60.32 41.15
CA SER A 283 7.07 -61.38 40.48
C SER A 283 7.86 -60.83 39.30
#